data_AF-A0A9D6D697-F1
#
_entry.id   AF-A0A9D6D697-F1
#
_cell.length_a   1.000
_cell.length_b   1.000
_cell.length_c   1.000
_cell.angle_alpha   90.00
_cell.angle_beta   90.00
_cell.angle_gamma   90.00
#
_symmetry.space_group_name_H-M   'P 1'
#
loop_
_entity.id
_entity.type
_entity.pdbx_description
1 polymer ?
#
loop_
_entity_poly.entity_id
_entity_poly.type
_entity_poly.pdbx_seq_one_letter_code
_entity_poly.pdbx_strand_id
1 'polypeptide(L)'
;MLLSCDMSFRDRADAGRQLADALAPIVKPPCVVAGIPRGGVAVALPIVERFRLPLTVVYARKLTAPVAPELAFGAIDEDDHAIVDSPSVAMLGLSPADIQQAKERVSREIRRRMTTYGVPALGHHLPGAAVLLVDDGLATGLTMRAALEYARRHGAREIIVAVPCASDSAAREFARTADRFLGLIVDPDFRAVGQYYDDFSPVSDGEVMAMLAGARAPAAQAPDVAVGPGLRLLFKTSRGFALSGRLLTPASPGPHPVVVVAHGLGSGKDSPRNQAVAQALVRLGFAAFLFDFTGHGESEGRPEDSTPEQQVDDLVAAIDALEPVDELDHHRLRRPRRELGRRRGGARGRA
;
A
#
# COMPACT_ATOMS: atom_id res chain seq x y z
N MET A 1 -23.65 1.30 39.37
CA MET A 1 -24.87 1.66 38.61
C MET A 1 -24.71 1.03 37.24
N LEU A 2 -25.32 -0.14 37.04
CA LEU A 2 -25.19 -0.97 35.84
C LEU A 2 -26.02 -0.33 34.73
N LEU A 3 -25.37 0.42 33.85
CA LEU A 3 -25.92 0.75 32.54
C LEU A 3 -25.58 -0.42 31.62
N SER A 4 -26.53 -1.36 31.47
CA SER A 4 -26.54 -2.28 30.33
C SER A 4 -26.83 -1.43 29.09
N CYS A 5 -25.79 -0.89 28.47
CA CYS A 5 -25.93 -0.26 27.17
C CYS A 5 -25.91 -1.41 26.15
N ASP A 6 -27.06 -1.65 25.51
CA ASP A 6 -27.19 -2.41 24.27
C ASP A 6 -26.27 -1.76 23.22
N MET A 7 -24.99 -2.11 23.22
CA MET A 7 -24.05 -1.72 22.17
C MET A 7 -23.84 -2.94 21.29
N SER A 8 -24.83 -3.22 20.44
CA SER A 8 -24.64 -4.07 19.27
C SER A 8 -24.37 -3.20 18.04
N PHE A 9 -23.57 -3.73 17.12
CA PHE A 9 -23.37 -3.18 15.78
C PHE A 9 -24.40 -3.81 14.86
N ARG A 10 -24.94 -3.03 13.93
CA ARG A 10 -25.91 -3.57 12.97
C ARG A 10 -25.28 -4.63 12.07
N ASP A 11 -24.09 -4.34 11.55
CA ASP A 11 -23.28 -5.19 10.69
C ASP A 11 -21.79 -4.78 10.80
N ARG A 12 -20.91 -5.47 10.06
CA ARG A 12 -19.47 -5.16 10.04
C ARG A 12 -19.15 -3.77 9.48
N ALA A 13 -19.95 -3.26 8.55
CA ALA A 13 -19.74 -1.92 8.01
C ALA A 13 -20.13 -0.84 9.03
N ASP A 14 -21.16 -1.08 9.83
CA ASP A 14 -21.56 -0.21 10.94
C ASP A 14 -20.49 -0.13 12.02
N ALA A 15 -19.98 -1.29 12.43
CA ALA A 15 -18.85 -1.37 13.33
C ALA A 15 -17.62 -0.61 12.79
N GLY A 16 -17.34 -0.74 11.49
CA GLY A 16 -16.26 0.00 10.82
C GLY A 16 -16.46 1.52 10.83
N ARG A 17 -17.68 2.03 10.63
CA ARG A 17 -17.99 3.47 10.70
C ARG A 17 -17.77 4.03 12.11
N GLN A 18 -18.28 3.34 13.13
CA GLN A 18 -18.08 3.74 14.52
C GLN A 18 -16.60 3.70 14.92
N LEU A 19 -15.87 2.68 14.46
CA LEU A 19 -14.43 2.57 14.69
C LEU A 19 -13.67 3.70 14.00
N ALA A 20 -14.07 4.09 12.79
CA ALA A 20 -13.49 5.21 12.06
C ALA A 20 -13.63 6.54 12.83
N ASP A 21 -14.78 6.80 13.45
CA ASP A 21 -14.98 8.01 14.26
C ASP A 21 -14.04 8.03 15.49
N ALA A 22 -13.91 6.91 16.19
CA ALA A 22 -12.99 6.77 17.31
C ALA A 22 -11.50 6.84 16.92
N LEU A 23 -11.17 6.49 15.66
CA LEU A 23 -9.81 6.55 15.11
C LEU A 23 -9.39 7.94 14.63
N ALA A 24 -10.31 8.90 14.50
CA ALA A 24 -10.01 10.24 13.98
C ALA A 24 -8.85 10.99 14.68
N PRO A 25 -8.68 10.96 16.01
CA PRO A 25 -7.53 11.58 16.67
C PRO A 25 -6.26 10.72 16.63
N ILE A 26 -6.36 9.48 16.17
CA ILE A 26 -5.30 8.47 16.24
C ILE A 26 -4.52 8.41 14.92
N VAL A 27 -5.24 8.29 13.81
CA VAL A 27 -4.69 7.94 12.49
C VAL A 27 -4.08 9.16 11.81
N LYS A 28 -2.82 9.04 11.36
CA LYS A 28 -2.09 10.08 10.64
C LYS A 28 -1.34 9.51 9.43
N PRO A 29 -1.45 10.10 8.23
CA PRO A 29 -0.63 9.70 7.08
C PRO A 29 0.88 9.97 7.32
N PRO A 30 1.78 9.17 6.71
CA PRO A 30 1.48 8.01 5.88
C PRO A 30 1.08 6.80 6.74
N CYS A 31 -0.06 6.20 6.40
CA CYS A 31 -0.63 5.04 7.09
C CYS A 31 -1.35 4.14 6.06
N VAL A 32 -1.31 2.83 6.27
CA VAL A 32 -2.06 1.82 5.49
C VAL A 32 -3.03 1.08 6.40
N VAL A 33 -4.25 0.83 5.94
CA VAL A 33 -5.23 0.01 6.65
C VAL A 33 -5.13 -1.42 6.13
N ALA A 34 -4.93 -2.38 7.03
CA ALA A 34 -4.85 -3.79 6.70
C ALA A 34 -5.92 -4.59 7.45
N GLY A 35 -6.90 -5.10 6.71
CA GLY A 35 -7.93 -5.99 7.26
C GLY A 35 -7.45 -7.43 7.29
N ILE A 36 -7.71 -8.15 8.39
CA ILE A 36 -7.53 -9.61 8.46
C ILE A 36 -8.71 -10.29 7.74
N PRO A 37 -8.49 -11.07 6.67
CA PRO A 37 -9.60 -11.63 5.92
C PRO A 37 -10.34 -12.75 6.67
N ARG A 38 -11.67 -12.80 6.63
CA ARG A 38 -12.55 -12.03 5.72
C ARG A 38 -13.26 -10.87 6.40
N GLY A 39 -13.73 -11.07 7.63
CA GLY A 39 -14.54 -10.10 8.37
C GLY A 39 -13.82 -8.76 8.61
N GLY A 40 -12.53 -8.79 8.93
CA GLY A 40 -11.73 -7.59 9.12
C GLY A 40 -11.69 -6.65 7.91
N VAL A 41 -11.82 -7.17 6.68
CA VAL A 41 -11.88 -6.34 5.46
C VAL A 41 -13.18 -5.53 5.41
N ALA A 42 -14.31 -6.15 5.80
CA ALA A 42 -15.61 -5.47 5.84
C ALA A 42 -15.66 -4.34 6.88
N VAL A 43 -14.94 -4.50 7.99
CA VAL A 43 -14.78 -3.46 9.02
C VAL A 43 -13.78 -2.39 8.57
N ALA A 44 -12.72 -2.77 7.84
CA ALA A 44 -11.70 -1.85 7.36
C ALA A 44 -12.21 -0.88 6.29
N LEU A 45 -13.15 -1.31 5.43
CA LEU A 45 -13.60 -0.52 4.28
C LEU A 45 -14.15 0.87 4.67
N PRO A 46 -15.09 1.03 5.63
CA PRO A 46 -15.54 2.35 6.06
C PRO A 46 -14.43 3.24 6.63
N ILE A 47 -13.41 2.66 7.28
CA ILE A 47 -12.26 3.39 7.82
C ILE A 47 -11.42 3.97 6.68
N VAL A 48 -11.16 3.17 5.66
CA VAL A 48 -10.44 3.55 4.44
C VAL A 48 -11.18 4.67 3.72
N GLU A 49 -12.50 4.56 3.55
CA GLU A 49 -13.33 5.60 2.93
C GLU A 49 -13.28 6.92 3.73
N ARG A 50 -13.34 6.83 5.06
CA ARG A 50 -13.32 7.99 5.95
C ARG A 50 -12.00 8.77 5.92
N PHE A 51 -10.87 8.05 5.86
CA PHE A 51 -9.52 8.64 5.94
C PHE A 51 -8.79 8.73 4.60
N ARG A 52 -9.37 8.17 3.52
CA ARG A 52 -8.77 8.07 2.18
C ARG A 52 -7.37 7.44 2.21
N LEU A 53 -7.23 6.38 3.01
CA LEU A 53 -5.98 5.62 3.13
C LEU A 53 -6.00 4.41 2.20
N PRO A 54 -4.83 3.86 1.82
CA PRO A 54 -4.79 2.60 1.08
C PRO A 54 -5.36 1.45 1.93
N LEU A 55 -6.22 0.64 1.31
CA LEU A 55 -6.67 -0.64 1.85
C LEU A 55 -5.78 -1.77 1.33
N THR A 56 -5.30 -2.61 2.23
CA THR A 56 -4.69 -3.90 1.91
C THR A 56 -5.20 -4.98 2.87
N VAL A 57 -4.63 -6.18 2.79
CA VAL A 57 -4.90 -7.29 3.69
C VAL A 57 -3.59 -7.81 4.28
N VAL A 58 -3.69 -8.40 5.46
CA VAL A 58 -2.65 -9.22 6.06
C VAL A 58 -3.20 -10.62 6.25
N TYR A 59 -2.58 -11.60 5.60
CA TYR A 59 -3.02 -12.98 5.63
C TYR A 59 -2.40 -13.67 6.84
N ALA A 60 -3.12 -13.66 7.94
CA ALA A 60 -2.84 -14.48 9.10
C ALA A 60 -4.00 -15.45 9.34
N ARG A 61 -3.69 -16.67 9.80
CA ARG A 61 -4.70 -17.69 10.11
C ARG A 61 -4.32 -18.55 11.30
N LYS A 62 -5.31 -18.97 12.08
CA LYS A 62 -5.14 -19.89 13.21
C LYS A 62 -4.65 -21.27 12.74
N LEU A 63 -3.69 -21.81 13.50
CA LEU A 63 -3.33 -23.22 13.47
C LEU A 63 -4.22 -23.96 14.46
N THR A 64 -5.01 -24.90 13.95
CA THR A 64 -6.01 -25.64 14.73
C THR A 64 -5.69 -27.12 14.77
N ALA A 65 -6.05 -27.78 15.87
CA ALA A 65 -5.79 -29.20 16.07
C ALA A 65 -6.57 -30.04 15.04
N PRO A 66 -5.99 -31.13 14.49
CA PRO A 66 -6.69 -32.01 13.55
C PRO A 66 -7.97 -32.62 14.13
N VAL A 67 -7.92 -33.02 15.40
CA VAL A 67 -9.01 -33.70 16.11
C VAL A 67 -10.03 -32.74 16.75
N ALA A 68 -9.69 -31.45 16.84
CA ALA A 68 -10.50 -30.40 17.44
C ALA A 68 -10.28 -29.08 16.69
N PRO A 69 -10.86 -28.92 15.48
CA PRO A 69 -10.63 -27.75 14.61
C PRO A 69 -11.06 -26.41 15.22
N GLU A 70 -11.90 -26.43 16.25
CA GLU A 70 -12.33 -25.29 17.04
C GLU A 70 -11.25 -24.78 18.02
N LEU A 71 -10.30 -25.64 18.40
CA LEU A 71 -9.21 -25.31 19.30
C LEU A 71 -7.96 -24.91 18.51
N ALA A 72 -7.56 -23.65 18.68
CA ALA A 72 -6.35 -23.10 18.07
C ALA A 72 -5.17 -23.21 19.04
N PHE A 73 -4.03 -23.69 18.55
CA PHE A 73 -2.78 -23.77 19.30
C PHE A 73 -1.73 -22.75 18.81
N GLY A 74 -2.08 -21.95 17.79
CA GLY A 74 -1.16 -20.98 17.21
C GLY A 74 -1.78 -20.23 16.05
N ALA A 75 -0.97 -19.45 15.35
CA ALA A 75 -1.31 -18.79 14.10
C ALA A 75 -0.09 -18.71 13.19
N ILE A 76 -0.32 -18.64 11.89
CA ILE A 76 0.70 -18.51 10.86
C ILE A 76 0.34 -17.35 9.93
N ASP A 77 1.35 -16.63 9.47
CA ASP A 77 1.21 -15.53 8.52
C ASP A 77 1.68 -15.91 7.10
N GLU A 78 1.60 -14.97 6.18
CA GLU A 78 1.96 -15.12 4.77
C GLU A 78 3.45 -15.36 4.48
N ASP A 79 4.35 -15.12 5.44
CA ASP A 79 5.77 -15.49 5.34
C ASP A 79 6.03 -16.92 5.83
N ASP A 80 4.98 -17.69 6.09
CA ASP A 80 5.03 -18.99 6.77
C ASP A 80 5.63 -18.92 8.19
N HIS A 81 5.71 -17.73 8.79
CA HIS A 81 6.12 -17.58 10.18
C HIS A 81 4.96 -17.94 11.10
N ALA A 82 5.21 -18.87 12.02
CA ALA A 82 4.19 -19.43 12.90
C ALA A 82 4.50 -19.13 14.36
N ILE A 83 3.49 -18.59 15.05
CA ILE A 83 3.49 -18.44 16.49
C ILE A 83 2.72 -19.61 17.09
N VAL A 84 3.36 -20.34 17.99
CA VAL A 84 2.81 -21.55 18.61
C VAL A 84 2.74 -21.35 20.11
N ASP A 85 1.58 -21.63 20.69
CA ASP A 85 1.36 -21.62 22.13
C ASP A 85 1.73 -22.99 22.72
N SER A 86 2.87 -23.06 23.41
CA SER A 86 3.38 -24.31 24.00
C SER A 86 2.41 -24.95 25.01
N PRO A 87 1.73 -24.19 25.90
CA PRO A 87 0.70 -24.74 26.78
C PRO A 87 -0.43 -25.44 26.01
N SER A 88 -0.95 -24.81 24.95
CA SER A 88 -2.01 -25.40 24.11
C SER A 88 -1.52 -26.67 23.40
N VAL A 89 -0.30 -26.68 22.88
CA VAL A 89 0.32 -27.87 22.26
C VAL A 89 0.39 -29.03 23.25
N ALA A 90 0.83 -28.78 24.48
CA ALA A 90 0.93 -29.79 25.52
C ALA A 90 -0.46 -30.30 25.95
N MET A 91 -1.43 -29.41 26.15
CA MET A 91 -2.80 -29.75 26.52
C MET A 91 -3.49 -30.61 25.44
N LEU A 92 -3.24 -30.31 24.17
CA LEU A 92 -3.81 -31.02 23.03
C LEU A 92 -3.04 -32.29 22.65
N GLY A 93 -1.89 -32.55 23.28
CA GLY A 93 -1.05 -33.72 23.00
C GLY A 93 -0.49 -33.73 21.57
N LEU A 94 -0.23 -32.57 20.96
CA LEU A 94 0.18 -32.48 19.57
C LEU A 94 1.64 -32.88 19.38
N SER A 95 1.89 -33.78 18.44
CA SER A 95 3.24 -34.13 18.01
C SER A 95 3.84 -33.03 17.10
N PRO A 96 5.17 -33.00 16.93
CA PRO A 96 5.80 -32.13 15.94
C PRO A 96 5.25 -32.32 14.52
N ALA A 97 4.84 -33.55 14.17
CA ALA A 97 4.24 -33.87 12.87
C ALA A 97 2.84 -33.24 12.72
N ASP A 98 2.02 -33.26 13.77
CA ASP A 98 0.69 -32.62 13.77
C ASP A 98 0.81 -31.11 13.55
N ILE A 99 1.77 -30.49 14.24
CA ILE A 99 2.06 -29.05 14.10
C ILE A 99 2.48 -28.74 12.66
N GLN A 100 3.39 -29.54 12.09
CA GLN A 100 3.88 -29.33 10.74
C GLN A 100 2.77 -29.50 9.70
N GLN A 101 1.94 -30.54 9.82
CA GLN A 101 0.81 -30.77 8.93
C GLN A 101 -0.23 -29.64 9.00
N ALA A 102 -0.49 -29.12 10.20
CA ALA A 102 -1.38 -27.98 10.39
C ALA A 102 -0.81 -26.72 9.71
N LYS A 103 0.49 -26.44 9.86
CA LYS A 103 1.16 -25.33 9.16
C LYS A 103 1.01 -25.47 7.65
N GLU A 104 1.38 -26.59 7.06
CA GLU A 104 1.30 -26.83 5.61
C GLU A 104 -0.12 -26.70 5.05
N ARG A 105 -1.13 -27.19 5.78
CA ARG A 105 -2.54 -27.05 5.42
C ARG A 105 -2.94 -25.57 5.40
N VAL A 106 -2.59 -24.81 6.44
CA VAL A 106 -2.98 -23.40 6.57
C VAL A 106 -2.21 -22.52 5.60
N SER A 107 -0.92 -22.76 5.40
CA SER A 107 -0.09 -22.08 4.39
C SER A 107 -0.64 -22.23 2.98
N ARG A 108 -1.10 -23.43 2.59
CA ARG A 108 -1.75 -23.65 1.28
C ARG A 108 -3.00 -22.80 1.12
N GLU A 109 -3.80 -22.69 2.16
CA GLU A 109 -5.00 -21.87 2.15
C GLU A 109 -4.69 -20.36 2.13
N ILE A 110 -3.64 -19.91 2.83
CA ILE A 110 -3.14 -18.52 2.73
C ILE A 110 -2.72 -18.23 1.28
N ARG A 111 -1.89 -19.07 0.67
CA ARG A 111 -1.45 -18.90 -0.72
C ARG A 111 -2.62 -18.89 -1.69
N ARG A 112 -3.61 -19.78 -1.51
CA ARG A 112 -4.84 -19.80 -2.32
C ARG A 112 -5.61 -18.49 -2.20
N ARG A 113 -5.72 -17.90 -1.00
CA ARG A 113 -6.36 -16.58 -0.79
C ARG A 113 -5.54 -15.45 -1.38
N MET A 114 -4.21 -15.45 -1.27
CA MET A 114 -3.36 -14.45 -1.90
C MET A 114 -3.56 -14.41 -3.42
N THR A 115 -3.57 -15.59 -4.05
CA THR A 115 -3.89 -15.72 -5.48
C THR A 115 -5.30 -15.26 -5.81
N THR A 116 -6.29 -15.64 -4.98
CA THR A 116 -7.70 -15.27 -5.20
C THR A 116 -7.92 -13.76 -5.05
N TYR A 117 -7.28 -13.13 -4.07
CA TYR A 117 -7.52 -11.73 -3.76
C TYR A 117 -6.74 -10.77 -4.67
N GLY A 118 -5.57 -11.16 -5.17
CA GLY A 118 -4.81 -10.37 -6.14
C GLY A 118 -4.45 -8.96 -5.63
N VAL A 119 -4.32 -8.81 -4.31
CA VAL A 119 -3.87 -7.57 -3.68
C VAL A 119 -2.45 -7.72 -3.15
N PRO A 120 -1.59 -6.68 -3.29
CA PRO A 120 -0.28 -6.68 -2.67
C PRO A 120 -0.41 -6.99 -1.18
N ALA A 121 0.43 -7.89 -0.69
CA ALA A 121 0.64 -8.12 0.73
C ALA A 121 0.92 -6.81 1.49
N LEU A 122 0.59 -6.77 2.79
CA LEU A 122 0.89 -5.62 3.66
C LEU A 122 2.37 -5.21 3.58
N GLY A 123 3.30 -6.17 3.44
CA GLY A 123 4.73 -5.90 3.30
C GLY A 123 5.09 -4.96 2.14
N HIS A 124 4.30 -4.89 1.05
CA HIS A 124 4.57 -3.95 -0.05
C HIS A 124 4.33 -2.48 0.32
N HIS A 125 3.54 -2.21 1.35
CA HIS A 125 3.29 -0.86 1.86
C HIS A 125 4.29 -0.43 2.92
N LEU A 126 5.21 -1.32 3.30
CA LEU A 126 6.22 -1.15 4.33
C LEU A 126 7.64 -1.31 3.73
N PRO A 127 8.69 -0.75 4.35
CA PRO A 127 8.71 0.04 5.58
C PRO A 127 8.29 1.52 5.37
N GLY A 128 8.17 2.27 6.45
CA GLY A 128 8.05 3.75 6.42
C GLY A 128 6.64 4.33 6.57
N ALA A 129 5.60 3.49 6.61
CA ALA A 129 4.24 3.87 6.97
C ALA A 129 3.84 3.28 8.33
N ALA A 130 2.88 3.92 8.99
CA ALA A 130 2.13 3.28 10.07
C ALA A 130 1.16 2.25 9.48
N VAL A 131 0.80 1.21 10.23
CA VAL A 131 -0.26 0.26 9.86
C VAL A 131 -1.39 0.28 10.88
N LEU A 132 -2.61 0.31 10.37
CA LEU A 132 -3.83 0.08 11.14
C LEU A 132 -4.32 -1.35 10.85
N LEU A 133 -4.11 -2.26 11.80
CA LEU A 133 -4.58 -3.64 11.74
C LEU A 133 -6.02 -3.73 12.25
N VAL A 134 -6.90 -4.29 11.42
CA VAL A 134 -8.35 -4.36 11.67
C VAL A 134 -8.87 -5.78 11.56
N ASP A 135 -9.71 -6.19 12.51
CA ASP A 135 -10.49 -7.43 12.47
C ASP A 135 -11.93 -7.16 12.95
N ASP A 136 -12.85 -8.11 12.75
CA ASP A 136 -14.23 -7.97 13.20
C ASP A 136 -14.43 -8.18 14.72
N GLY A 137 -13.44 -8.76 15.39
CA GLY A 137 -13.29 -8.72 16.84
C GLY A 137 -12.14 -9.58 17.35
N LEU A 138 -11.78 -9.40 18.63
CA LEU A 138 -10.67 -10.13 19.26
C LEU A 138 -11.16 -11.03 20.40
N ALA A 139 -11.32 -12.31 20.09
CA ALA A 139 -11.54 -13.35 21.10
C ALA A 139 -10.22 -13.69 21.82
N THR A 140 -9.37 -14.53 21.20
CA THR A 140 -8.06 -14.93 21.73
C THR A 140 -6.89 -14.12 21.17
N GLY A 141 -7.10 -13.33 20.12
CA GLY A 141 -6.06 -12.50 19.52
C GLY A 141 -5.00 -13.19 18.66
N LEU A 142 -4.95 -14.54 18.61
CA LEU A 142 -3.86 -15.27 17.92
C LEU A 142 -3.59 -14.81 16.48
N THR A 143 -4.66 -14.62 15.68
CA THR A 143 -4.53 -14.15 14.30
C THR A 143 -3.98 -12.72 14.22
N MET A 144 -4.48 -11.83 15.09
CA MET A 144 -4.01 -10.46 15.19
C MET A 144 -2.56 -10.39 15.68
N ARG A 145 -2.15 -11.29 16.57
CA ARG A 145 -0.74 -11.39 17.02
C ARG A 145 0.19 -11.74 15.86
N ALA A 146 -0.18 -12.72 15.04
CA ALA A 146 0.58 -13.05 13.82
C ALA A 146 0.64 -11.87 12.84
N ALA A 147 -0.47 -11.15 12.63
CA ALA A 147 -0.50 -9.94 11.80
C ALA A 147 0.40 -8.81 12.36
N LEU A 148 0.41 -8.61 13.68
CA LEU A 148 1.24 -7.63 14.36
C LEU A 148 2.72 -7.97 14.23
N GLU A 149 3.11 -9.23 14.45
CA GLU A 149 4.50 -9.66 14.29
C GLU A 149 4.96 -9.58 12.83
N TYR A 150 4.09 -9.95 11.88
CA TYR A 150 4.34 -9.73 10.45
C TYR A 150 4.63 -8.26 10.17
N ALA A 151 3.75 -7.34 10.59
CA ALA A 151 3.95 -5.90 10.40
C ALA A 151 5.27 -5.39 10.99
N ARG A 152 5.66 -5.88 12.18
CA ARG A 152 6.96 -5.55 12.80
C ARG A 152 8.14 -6.01 11.96
N ARG A 153 8.13 -7.27 11.49
CA ARG A 153 9.23 -7.84 10.69
C ARG A 153 9.39 -7.11 9.35
N HIS A 154 8.32 -6.58 8.79
CA HIS A 154 8.32 -5.77 7.56
C HIS A 154 8.59 -4.28 7.78
N GLY A 155 8.90 -3.84 9.01
CA GLY A 155 9.37 -2.49 9.29
C GLY A 155 8.27 -1.43 9.34
N ALA A 156 7.08 -1.79 9.85
CA ALA A 156 6.06 -0.81 10.21
C ALA A 156 6.63 0.24 11.19
N ARG A 157 6.36 1.52 10.91
CA ARG A 157 6.82 2.63 11.76
C ARG A 157 6.06 2.69 13.09
N GLU A 158 4.77 2.36 13.03
CA GLU A 158 3.82 2.35 14.13
C GLU A 158 2.75 1.32 13.78
N ILE A 159 2.32 0.53 14.76
CA ILE A 159 1.29 -0.49 14.62
C ILE A 159 0.13 -0.13 15.55
N ILE A 160 -1.00 0.21 14.93
CA ILE A 160 -2.25 0.48 15.60
C ILE A 160 -3.14 -0.75 15.41
N VAL A 161 -3.61 -1.35 16.51
CA VAL A 161 -4.63 -2.41 16.47
C VAL A 161 -5.97 -1.78 16.80
N ALA A 162 -6.96 -1.93 15.91
CA ALA A 162 -8.29 -1.39 16.12
C ALA A 162 -9.35 -2.43 15.80
N VAL A 163 -10.25 -2.68 16.75
CA VAL A 163 -11.34 -3.64 16.59
C VAL A 163 -12.64 -3.15 17.22
N PRO A 164 -13.81 -3.58 16.70
CA PRO A 164 -15.09 -3.21 17.30
C PRO A 164 -15.30 -3.78 18.69
N CYS A 165 -14.96 -5.06 18.90
CA CYS A 165 -15.12 -5.73 20.19
C CYS A 165 -13.92 -6.62 20.52
N ALA A 166 -13.61 -6.76 21.81
CA ALA A 166 -12.52 -7.59 22.30
C ALA A 166 -12.84 -8.19 23.68
N SER A 167 -12.26 -9.36 23.96
CA SER A 167 -12.18 -9.88 25.34
C SER A 167 -11.23 -9.00 26.18
N ASP A 168 -11.48 -8.90 27.48
CA ASP A 168 -10.58 -8.20 28.41
C ASP A 168 -9.13 -8.72 28.33
N SER A 169 -8.93 -10.04 28.20
CA SER A 169 -7.60 -10.63 28.05
C SER A 169 -6.88 -10.19 26.78
N ALA A 170 -7.57 -10.19 25.63
CA ALA A 170 -6.97 -9.78 24.37
C ALA A 170 -6.70 -8.27 24.36
N ALA A 171 -7.62 -7.46 24.89
CA ALA A 171 -7.44 -6.02 25.00
C ALA A 171 -6.20 -5.67 25.84
N ARG A 172 -6.03 -6.32 27.00
CA ARG A 172 -4.84 -6.13 27.85
C ARG A 172 -3.56 -6.56 27.17
N GLU A 173 -3.58 -7.64 26.38
CA GLU A 173 -2.43 -8.08 25.59
C GLU A 173 -2.03 -7.03 24.56
N PHE A 174 -2.95 -6.59 23.70
CA PHE A 174 -2.63 -5.65 22.63
C PHE A 174 -2.36 -4.23 23.12
N ALA A 175 -2.92 -3.82 24.26
CA ALA A 175 -2.52 -2.58 24.92
C ALA A 175 -1.04 -2.58 25.37
N ARG A 176 -0.42 -3.76 25.56
CA ARG A 176 1.01 -3.90 25.87
C ARG A 176 1.87 -4.14 24.64
N THR A 177 1.35 -4.82 23.63
CA THR A 177 2.15 -5.30 22.50
C THR A 177 2.02 -4.45 21.23
N ALA A 178 0.93 -3.74 21.01
CA ALA A 178 0.81 -2.75 19.93
C ALA A 178 1.34 -1.39 20.38
N ASP A 179 1.68 -0.50 19.45
CA ASP A 179 2.01 0.88 19.80
C ASP A 179 0.77 1.62 20.29
N ARG A 180 -0.40 1.29 19.70
CA ARG A 180 -1.71 1.75 20.14
C ARG A 180 -2.76 0.66 19.96
N PHE A 181 -3.66 0.56 20.93
CA PHE A 181 -4.81 -0.34 20.88
C PHE A 181 -6.11 0.46 21.04
N LEU A 182 -7.10 0.17 20.20
CA LEU A 182 -8.45 0.72 20.27
C LEU A 182 -9.48 -0.40 20.14
N GLY A 183 -10.22 -0.67 21.21
CA GLY A 183 -11.43 -1.49 21.20
C GLY A 183 -12.64 -0.63 21.56
N LEU A 184 -13.70 -0.62 20.74
CA LEU A 184 -14.92 0.13 21.11
C LEU A 184 -15.63 -0.53 22.30
N ILE A 185 -15.68 -1.86 22.30
CA ILE A 185 -16.26 -2.68 23.37
C ILE A 185 -15.18 -3.62 23.90
N VAL A 186 -14.89 -3.53 25.19
CA VAL A 186 -14.03 -4.49 25.90
C VAL A 186 -14.86 -5.15 26.99
N ASP A 187 -15.16 -6.44 26.82
CA ASP A 187 -16.07 -7.17 27.69
C ASP A 187 -15.34 -8.24 28.49
N PRO A 188 -15.40 -8.20 29.83
CA PRO A 188 -14.95 -9.29 30.70
C PRO A 188 -15.71 -10.61 30.50
N ASP A 189 -16.98 -10.55 30.08
CA ASP A 189 -17.86 -11.70 29.86
C ASP A 189 -17.94 -12.12 28.38
N PHE A 190 -16.94 -11.73 27.58
CA PHE A 190 -16.86 -12.02 26.14
C PHE A 190 -16.95 -13.52 25.85
N ARG A 191 -17.92 -13.94 25.01
CA ARG A 191 -18.05 -15.34 24.56
C ARG A 191 -17.65 -15.52 23.11
N ALA A 192 -18.17 -14.67 22.22
CA ALA A 192 -17.89 -14.73 20.80
C ALA A 192 -18.00 -13.35 20.16
N VAL A 193 -17.29 -13.14 19.06
CA VAL A 193 -17.36 -11.89 18.28
C VAL A 193 -18.80 -11.62 17.80
N GLY A 194 -19.50 -12.65 17.32
CA GLY A 194 -20.84 -12.49 16.75
C GLY A 194 -21.92 -12.01 17.72
N GLN A 195 -21.69 -12.03 19.04
CA GLN A 195 -22.69 -11.56 20.02
C GLN A 195 -22.92 -10.04 19.98
N TYR A 196 -21.98 -9.30 19.39
CA TYR A 196 -22.04 -7.84 19.27
C TYR A 196 -22.58 -7.38 17.92
N TYR A 197 -23.05 -8.29 17.07
CA TYR A 197 -23.52 -7.96 15.73
C TYR A 197 -24.94 -8.47 15.54
N ASP A 198 -25.85 -7.59 15.10
CA ASP A 198 -27.21 -7.98 14.73
C ASP A 198 -27.17 -8.87 13.47
N ASP A 199 -26.33 -8.51 12.50
CA ASP A 199 -25.96 -9.35 11.35
C ASP A 199 -24.46 -9.71 11.36
N PHE A 200 -24.18 -10.97 11.67
CA PHE A 200 -22.83 -11.56 11.61
C PHE A 200 -22.66 -12.60 10.50
N SER A 201 -23.43 -12.49 9.42
CA SER A 201 -23.39 -13.43 8.30
C SER A 201 -21.95 -13.63 7.76
N PRO A 202 -21.58 -14.85 7.33
CA PRO A 202 -20.23 -15.11 6.86
C PRO A 202 -19.91 -14.29 5.59
N VAL A 203 -18.81 -13.54 5.62
CA VAL A 203 -18.30 -12.83 4.44
C VAL A 203 -17.62 -13.84 3.50
N SER A 204 -18.00 -13.85 2.23
CA SER A 204 -17.44 -14.69 1.17
C SER A 204 -16.18 -14.07 0.54
N ASP A 205 -15.40 -14.87 -0.19
CA ASP A 205 -14.24 -14.34 -0.93
C ASP A 205 -14.66 -13.36 -2.03
N GLY A 206 -15.83 -13.56 -2.66
CA GLY A 206 -16.37 -12.66 -3.68
C GLY A 206 -16.72 -11.28 -3.10
N GLU A 207 -17.27 -11.23 -1.89
CA GLU A 207 -17.54 -9.98 -1.19
C GLU A 207 -16.24 -9.27 -0.79
N VAL A 208 -15.25 -10.00 -0.27
CA VAL A 208 -13.91 -9.43 0.00
C VAL A 208 -13.32 -8.83 -1.27
N MET A 209 -13.43 -9.52 -2.40
CA MET A 209 -12.96 -9.02 -3.69
C MET A 209 -13.67 -7.75 -4.15
N ALA A 210 -14.99 -7.70 -4.00
CA ALA A 210 -15.77 -6.51 -4.32
C ALA A 210 -15.36 -5.32 -3.44
N MET A 211 -15.15 -5.53 -2.14
CA MET A 211 -14.69 -4.49 -1.20
C MET A 211 -13.28 -3.99 -1.55
N LEU A 212 -12.34 -4.90 -1.83
CA LEU A 212 -10.98 -4.55 -2.22
C LEU A 212 -10.93 -3.81 -3.56
N ALA A 213 -11.78 -4.20 -4.53
CA ALA A 213 -11.91 -3.49 -5.80
C ALA A 213 -12.55 -2.10 -5.61
N GLY A 214 -13.57 -1.98 -4.76
CA GLY A 214 -14.21 -0.71 -4.42
C GLY A 214 -13.27 0.27 -3.73
N ALA A 215 -12.44 -0.20 -2.79
CA ALA A 215 -11.42 0.62 -2.12
C ALA A 215 -10.27 1.04 -3.04
N ARG A 216 -10.00 0.26 -4.10
CA ARG A 216 -9.05 0.60 -5.16
C ARG A 216 -9.63 1.56 -6.19
N ALA A 217 -10.95 1.72 -6.26
CA ALA A 217 -11.54 2.78 -7.05
C ALA A 217 -10.94 4.09 -6.53
N PRO A 218 -10.32 4.90 -7.40
CA PRO A 218 -9.48 5.99 -6.96
C PRO A 218 -10.28 6.91 -6.04
N ALA A 219 -9.71 7.18 -4.87
CA ALA A 219 -10.07 8.33 -4.07
C ALA A 219 -10.06 9.55 -5.01
N ALA A 220 -11.25 10.07 -5.28
CA ALA A 220 -11.56 11.03 -6.33
C ALA A 220 -11.48 10.43 -7.77
N GLN A 221 -12.63 10.39 -8.44
CA GLN A 221 -12.71 11.14 -9.68
C GLN A 221 -12.12 12.51 -9.36
N ALA A 222 -10.84 12.72 -9.70
CA ALA A 222 -10.36 14.08 -9.89
C ALA A 222 -11.43 14.75 -10.76
N PRO A 223 -11.86 15.98 -10.44
CA PRO A 223 -12.77 16.69 -11.33
C PRO A 223 -12.25 16.53 -12.74
N ASP A 224 -13.14 16.41 -13.72
CA ASP A 224 -12.78 16.37 -15.13
C ASP A 224 -12.06 17.69 -15.45
N VAL A 225 -10.78 17.76 -15.10
CA VAL A 225 -9.92 18.91 -15.32
C VAL A 225 -9.59 18.79 -16.79
N ALA A 226 -10.26 19.62 -17.58
CA ALA A 226 -9.93 19.81 -18.97
C ALA A 226 -8.40 20.00 -19.07
N VAL A 227 -7.71 18.99 -19.59
CA VAL A 227 -6.29 19.08 -19.89
C VAL A 227 -6.20 19.99 -21.11
N GLY A 228 -5.79 21.24 -20.90
CA GLY A 228 -5.49 22.16 -21.99
C GLY A 228 -4.43 21.57 -22.94
N PRO A 229 -4.20 22.16 -24.13
CA PRO A 229 -3.33 21.59 -25.16
C PRO A 229 -1.85 21.40 -24.75
N GLY A 230 -1.47 21.81 -23.54
CA GLY A 230 -0.13 21.76 -23.00
C GLY A 230 0.75 22.89 -23.53
N LEU A 231 1.67 23.39 -22.71
CA LEU A 231 2.66 24.37 -23.14
C LEU A 231 3.73 23.64 -23.96
N ARG A 232 3.94 24.05 -25.22
CA ARG A 232 5.06 23.56 -26.02
C ARG A 232 6.35 24.24 -25.58
N LEU A 233 7.35 23.45 -25.24
CA LEU A 233 8.70 23.92 -24.91
C LEU A 233 9.67 23.48 -26.01
N LEU A 234 10.46 24.43 -26.50
CA LEU A 234 11.61 24.17 -27.35
C LEU A 234 12.87 24.48 -26.56
N PHE A 235 13.77 23.53 -26.49
CA PHE A 235 14.99 23.64 -25.70
C PHE A 235 16.17 23.01 -26.43
N LYS A 236 17.39 23.32 -26.02
CA LYS A 236 18.60 22.84 -26.71
C LYS A 236 19.45 21.96 -25.80
N THR A 237 20.01 20.92 -26.40
CA THR A 237 21.02 20.08 -25.75
C THR A 237 22.36 20.79 -25.66
N SER A 238 23.32 20.25 -24.88
CA SER A 238 24.67 20.82 -24.81
C SER A 238 25.42 20.74 -26.14
N ARG A 239 24.97 19.85 -27.05
CA ARG A 239 25.49 19.67 -28.41
C ARG A 239 24.73 20.47 -29.46
N GLY A 240 23.72 21.26 -29.06
CA GLY A 240 23.03 22.21 -29.92
C GLY A 240 21.82 21.68 -30.68
N PHE A 241 21.43 20.42 -30.50
CA PHE A 241 20.18 19.89 -31.06
C PHE A 241 18.98 20.59 -30.41
N ALA A 242 18.03 21.07 -31.21
CA ALA A 242 16.76 21.57 -30.71
C ALA A 242 15.79 20.41 -30.46
N LEU A 243 15.27 20.33 -29.23
CA LEU A 243 14.31 19.32 -28.80
C LEU A 243 12.93 19.94 -28.58
N SER A 244 11.89 19.13 -28.79
CA SER A 244 10.49 19.51 -28.64
C SER A 244 9.84 18.77 -27.47
N GLY A 245 9.22 19.51 -26.55
CA GLY A 245 8.47 18.99 -25.43
C GLY A 245 7.09 19.61 -25.25
N ARG A 246 6.24 18.93 -24.48
CA ARG A 246 4.91 19.38 -24.08
C ARG A 246 4.77 19.23 -22.57
N LEU A 247 4.54 20.34 -21.89
CA LEU A 247 4.25 20.40 -20.46
C LEU A 247 2.73 20.44 -20.25
N LEU A 248 2.23 19.48 -19.48
CA LEU A 248 0.86 19.43 -19.00
C LEU A 248 0.87 19.83 -17.52
N THR A 249 0.02 20.79 -17.15
CA THR A 249 -0.14 21.23 -15.77
C THR A 249 -1.58 21.00 -15.30
N PRO A 250 -1.79 20.66 -14.01
CA PRO A 250 -3.12 20.70 -13.42
C PRO A 250 -3.72 22.11 -13.49
N ALA A 251 -5.05 22.22 -13.67
CA ALA A 251 -5.73 23.51 -13.65
C ALA A 251 -5.88 24.11 -12.24
N SER A 252 -5.57 23.33 -11.19
CA SER A 252 -5.51 23.84 -9.82
C SER A 252 -4.33 24.81 -9.65
N PRO A 253 -4.42 25.76 -8.71
CA PRO A 253 -3.29 26.63 -8.37
C PRO A 253 -2.05 25.80 -8.00
N GLY A 254 -0.89 26.20 -8.51
CA GLY A 254 0.41 25.57 -8.23
C GLY A 254 1.06 26.07 -6.93
N PRO A 255 2.35 25.73 -6.69
CA PRO A 255 3.24 25.00 -7.58
C PRO A 255 3.00 23.47 -7.57
N HIS A 256 3.20 22.80 -8.71
CA HIS A 256 2.94 21.37 -8.88
C HIS A 256 4.24 20.55 -8.99
N PRO A 257 4.37 19.41 -8.29
CA PRO A 257 5.50 18.50 -8.54
C PRO A 257 5.47 18.00 -9.99
N VAL A 258 6.62 17.98 -10.66
CA VAL A 258 6.72 17.60 -12.08
C VAL A 258 7.35 16.22 -12.28
N VAL A 259 6.82 15.46 -13.24
CA VAL A 259 7.36 14.19 -13.72
C VAL A 259 7.77 14.33 -15.19
N VAL A 260 9.03 14.01 -15.49
CA VAL A 260 9.53 13.93 -16.88
C VAL A 260 9.30 12.52 -17.41
N VAL A 261 8.57 12.41 -18.51
CA VAL A 261 8.23 11.14 -19.17
C VAL A 261 9.15 10.93 -20.36
N ALA A 262 10.22 10.17 -20.14
CA ALA A 262 11.12 9.71 -21.20
C ALA A 262 10.50 8.52 -21.96
N HIS A 263 10.40 8.62 -23.28
CA HIS A 263 9.83 7.56 -24.11
C HIS A 263 10.88 6.47 -24.46
N GLY A 264 10.41 5.27 -24.78
CA GLY A 264 11.27 4.17 -25.26
C GLY A 264 11.59 4.26 -26.76
N LEU A 265 12.39 3.30 -27.24
CA LEU A 265 12.78 3.18 -28.65
C LEU A 265 11.56 3.09 -29.58
N GLY A 266 11.57 3.85 -30.68
CA GLY A 266 10.48 3.87 -31.66
C GLY A 266 9.19 4.54 -31.16
N SER A 267 9.28 5.28 -30.05
CA SER A 267 8.17 6.02 -29.46
C SER A 267 8.43 7.53 -29.51
N GLY A 268 7.57 8.31 -28.85
CA GLY A 268 7.67 9.76 -28.80
C GLY A 268 6.73 10.34 -27.75
N LYS A 269 6.76 11.66 -27.58
CA LYS A 269 5.86 12.42 -26.71
C LYS A 269 4.39 12.25 -27.07
N ASP A 270 4.09 11.94 -28.34
CA ASP A 270 2.72 11.75 -28.84
C ASP A 270 2.22 10.30 -28.78
N SER A 271 2.96 9.40 -28.12
CA SER A 271 2.50 8.02 -27.91
C SER A 271 1.21 7.99 -27.08
N PRO A 272 0.14 7.28 -27.51
CA PRO A 272 -1.11 7.18 -26.76
C PRO A 272 -0.91 6.68 -25.33
N ARG A 273 0.03 5.73 -25.14
CA ARG A 273 0.38 5.20 -23.82
C ARG A 273 1.00 6.27 -22.92
N ASN A 274 1.98 7.02 -23.44
CA ASN A 274 2.67 8.05 -22.65
C ASN A 274 1.74 9.23 -22.36
N GLN A 275 0.88 9.61 -23.32
CA GLN A 275 -0.16 10.62 -23.11
C GLN A 275 -1.16 10.18 -22.03
N ALA A 276 -1.61 8.92 -22.04
CA ALA A 276 -2.51 8.40 -21.01
C ALA A 276 -1.88 8.43 -19.62
N VAL A 277 -0.61 8.04 -19.50
CA VAL A 277 0.15 8.13 -18.23
C VAL A 277 0.29 9.57 -17.77
N ALA A 278 0.68 10.49 -18.66
CA ALA A 278 0.85 11.90 -18.34
C ALA A 278 -0.48 12.55 -17.90
N GLN A 279 -1.59 12.25 -18.57
CA GLN A 279 -2.91 12.72 -18.17
C GLN A 279 -3.33 12.16 -16.80
N ALA A 280 -2.99 10.90 -16.49
CA ALA A 280 -3.25 10.33 -15.18
C ALA A 280 -2.45 11.03 -14.07
N LEU A 281 -1.18 11.36 -14.33
CA LEU A 281 -0.35 12.15 -13.42
C LEU A 281 -0.94 13.55 -13.16
N VAL A 282 -1.40 14.23 -14.22
CA VAL A 282 -2.07 15.54 -14.12
C VAL A 282 -3.34 15.47 -13.29
N ARG A 283 -4.16 14.44 -13.47
CA ARG A 283 -5.35 14.21 -12.62
C ARG A 283 -5.00 13.95 -11.16
N LEU A 284 -3.80 13.47 -10.86
CA LEU A 284 -3.31 13.27 -9.50
C LEU A 284 -2.61 14.52 -8.91
N GLY A 285 -2.61 15.65 -9.63
CA GLY A 285 -2.00 16.91 -9.17
C GLY A 285 -0.51 17.07 -9.50
N PHE A 286 0.04 16.22 -10.38
CA PHE A 286 1.42 16.37 -10.87
C PHE A 286 1.44 17.10 -12.21
N ALA A 287 2.41 17.97 -12.45
CA ALA A 287 2.74 18.35 -13.81
C ALA A 287 3.44 17.19 -14.53
N ALA A 288 3.21 17.05 -15.83
CA ALA A 288 3.84 16.01 -16.65
C ALA A 288 4.51 16.64 -17.86
N PHE A 289 5.81 16.43 -18.01
CA PHE A 289 6.58 16.90 -19.15
C PHE A 289 6.95 15.72 -20.05
N LEU A 290 6.41 15.69 -21.27
CA LEU A 290 6.79 14.72 -22.30
C LEU A 290 7.68 15.43 -23.31
N PHE A 291 8.74 14.79 -23.77
CA PHE A 291 9.58 15.35 -24.83
C PHE A 291 10.06 14.26 -25.78
N ASP A 292 10.44 14.65 -26.99
CA ASP A 292 11.06 13.76 -27.96
C ASP A 292 12.59 13.79 -27.79
N PHE A 293 13.21 12.61 -27.68
CA PHE A 293 14.68 12.50 -27.73
C PHE A 293 15.22 12.96 -29.09
N THR A 294 16.51 13.29 -29.15
CA THR A 294 17.23 13.59 -30.40
C THR A 294 16.92 12.50 -31.44
N GLY A 295 16.60 12.91 -32.67
CA GLY A 295 16.26 12.01 -33.77
C GLY A 295 14.86 11.40 -33.74
N HIS A 296 13.97 11.86 -32.84
CA HIS A 296 12.60 11.35 -32.71
C HIS A 296 11.58 12.47 -32.84
N GLY A 297 10.40 12.12 -33.36
CA GLY A 297 9.23 13.01 -33.39
C GLY A 297 9.53 14.38 -34.00
N GLU A 298 9.33 15.44 -33.21
CA GLU A 298 9.58 16.83 -33.61
C GLU A 298 10.96 17.36 -33.18
N SER A 299 11.81 16.53 -32.57
CA SER A 299 13.17 16.90 -32.17
C SER A 299 14.15 16.75 -33.33
N GLU A 300 15.15 17.63 -33.38
CA GLU A 300 16.21 17.58 -34.39
C GLU A 300 17.12 16.35 -34.24
N GLY A 301 17.94 16.12 -35.26
CA GLY A 301 18.86 14.99 -35.35
C GLY A 301 18.31 13.84 -36.18
N ARG A 302 19.12 12.81 -36.37
CA ARG A 302 18.74 11.55 -37.00
C ARG A 302 18.57 10.47 -35.94
N PRO A 303 17.79 9.40 -36.20
CA PRO A 303 17.64 8.30 -35.26
C PRO A 303 18.97 7.73 -34.75
N GLU A 304 20.03 7.74 -35.59
CA GLU A 304 21.36 7.27 -35.23
C GLU A 304 22.10 8.19 -34.23
N ASP A 305 21.68 9.46 -34.13
CA ASP A 305 22.25 10.43 -33.18
C ASP A 305 21.75 10.18 -31.74
N SER A 306 20.69 9.39 -31.56
CA SER A 306 20.08 9.05 -30.26
C SER A 306 20.88 8.00 -29.47
N THR A 307 22.18 8.23 -29.30
CA THR A 307 23.04 7.34 -28.50
C THR A 307 22.68 7.43 -27.01
N PRO A 308 23.05 6.44 -26.18
CA PRO A 308 22.82 6.51 -24.73
C PRO A 308 23.36 7.79 -24.08
N GLU A 309 24.55 8.26 -24.50
CA GLU A 309 25.14 9.51 -24.02
C GLU A 309 24.31 10.72 -24.45
N GLN A 310 23.80 10.71 -25.69
CA GLN A 310 22.92 11.77 -26.18
C GLN A 310 21.59 11.78 -25.41
N GLN A 311 20.99 10.62 -25.15
CA GLN A 311 19.75 10.53 -24.37
C GLN A 311 19.91 11.04 -22.93
N VAL A 312 21.08 10.84 -22.32
CA VAL A 312 21.38 11.45 -21.01
C VAL A 312 21.46 12.97 -21.13
N ASP A 313 22.10 13.50 -22.17
CA ASP A 313 22.18 14.95 -22.41
C ASP A 313 20.81 15.57 -22.69
N ASP A 314 19.97 14.88 -23.46
CA ASP A 314 18.60 15.27 -23.76
C ASP A 314 17.75 15.32 -22.49
N LEU A 315 17.89 14.33 -21.61
CA LEU A 315 17.16 14.29 -20.33
C LEU A 315 17.61 15.41 -19.39
N VAL A 316 18.90 15.73 -19.36
CA VAL A 316 19.42 16.87 -18.59
C VAL A 316 18.86 18.18 -19.14
N ALA A 317 18.91 18.37 -20.47
CA ALA A 317 18.36 19.55 -21.12
C ALA A 317 16.84 19.69 -20.90
N ALA A 318 16.11 18.57 -20.87
CA ALA A 318 14.68 18.54 -20.58
C ALA A 318 14.37 18.97 -19.13
N ILE A 319 15.18 18.57 -18.16
CA ILE A 319 15.05 18.98 -16.75
C ILE A 319 15.38 20.47 -16.61
N ASP A 320 16.47 20.94 -17.24
CA ASP A 320 16.90 22.34 -17.17
C ASP A 320 15.86 23.27 -17.85
N ALA A 321 15.18 22.81 -18.90
CA ALA A 321 14.11 23.57 -19.56
C ALA A 321 12.86 23.82 -18.66
N LEU A 322 12.72 23.09 -17.55
CA LEU A 322 11.62 23.24 -16.59
C LEU A 322 11.97 24.19 -15.43
N GLU A 323 13.23 24.56 -15.25
CA GLU A 323 13.68 25.45 -14.17
C GLU A 323 13.01 26.85 -14.18
N PRO A 324 12.74 27.50 -15.33
CA PRO A 324 12.13 28.83 -15.34
C PRO A 324 10.59 28.82 -15.26
N VAL A 325 9.94 27.67 -15.00
CA VAL A 325 8.48 27.54 -15.01
C VAL A 325 7.93 27.66 -13.58
N ASP A 326 7.45 28.86 -13.22
CA ASP A 326 6.98 29.21 -11.86
C ASP A 326 5.83 28.33 -11.33
N GLU A 327 5.05 27.70 -12.22
CA GLU A 327 3.97 26.78 -11.84
C GLU A 327 4.45 25.42 -11.30
N LEU A 328 5.76 25.16 -11.30
CA LEU A 328 6.34 23.88 -10.88
C LEU A 328 6.99 23.94 -9.50
N ASP A 329 6.86 22.86 -8.74
CA ASP A 329 7.60 22.68 -7.50
C ASP A 329 9.01 22.15 -7.82
N HIS A 330 10.00 23.03 -7.70
CA HIS A 330 11.39 22.71 -8.02
C HIS A 330 12.15 21.99 -6.89
N HIS A 331 11.58 21.82 -5.69
CA HIS A 331 12.28 21.22 -4.55
C HIS A 331 12.67 19.74 -4.75
N ARG A 332 12.15 19.07 -5.79
CA ARG A 332 12.44 17.65 -6.10
C ARG A 332 13.08 17.39 -7.46
N LEU A 333 13.40 18.42 -8.26
CA LEU A 333 14.15 18.24 -9.52
C LEU A 333 15.61 17.90 -9.20
N ARG A 334 15.96 16.60 -9.20
CA ARG A 334 17.34 16.13 -8.98
C ARG A 334 18.02 15.83 -10.30
N ARG A 335 19.14 16.51 -10.57
CA ARG A 335 20.00 16.23 -11.73
C ARG A 335 20.56 14.81 -11.67
N PRO A 336 20.55 14.05 -12.79
CA PRO A 336 21.34 12.84 -12.91
C PRO A 336 22.82 13.17 -12.65
N ARG A 337 23.50 12.43 -11.75
CA ARG A 337 24.94 12.61 -11.54
C ARG A 337 25.67 12.17 -12.82
N ARG A 338 26.40 13.09 -13.46
CA ARG A 338 27.40 12.75 -14.50
C ARG A 338 28.56 12.01 -13.83
N GLU A 339 28.53 10.68 -13.79
CA GLU A 339 29.75 9.91 -13.52
C GLU A 339 30.67 10.02 -14.74
N LEU A 340 31.55 11.04 -14.73
CA LEU A 340 32.69 11.07 -15.65
C LEU A 340 33.62 9.91 -15.26
N GLY A 341 33.59 8.83 -16.04
CA GLY A 341 34.53 7.73 -15.96
C GLY A 341 35.97 8.19 -16.20
N ARG A 342 36.64 8.68 -15.16
CA ARG A 342 38.11 8.73 -15.13
C ARG A 342 38.62 7.30 -14.97
N ARG A 343 38.82 6.60 -16.10
CA ARG A 343 39.70 5.44 -16.15
C ARG A 343 41.10 5.91 -15.71
N ARG A 344 41.49 5.58 -14.47
CA ARG A 344 42.90 5.68 -14.04
C ARG A 344 43.67 4.66 -14.88
N GLY A 345 44.40 5.15 -15.88
CA GLY A 345 45.41 4.38 -16.59
C GLY A 345 46.52 3.98 -15.62
N GLY A 346 46.51 2.71 -15.22
CA GLY A 346 47.63 2.07 -14.55
C GLY A 346 48.60 1.53 -15.59
N ALA A 347 49.51 2.37 -16.07
CA ALA A 347 50.72 1.90 -16.75
C ALA A 347 51.65 1.27 -15.70
N ARG A 348 51.73 -0.06 -15.67
CA ARG A 348 52.89 -0.75 -15.08
C ARG A 348 53.94 -0.89 -16.16
N GLY A 349 54.92 0.01 -16.15
CA GLY A 349 56.16 -0.13 -16.88
C GLY A 349 57.00 -1.27 -16.28
N ARG A 350 57.60 -2.04 -17.18
CA ARG A 350 58.72 -2.93 -16.89
C ARG A 350 59.98 -2.10 -16.63
N ALA A 351 60.67 -2.39 -15.54
CA ALA A 351 62.12 -2.38 -15.41
C ALA A 351 62.47 -3.22 -14.17
#